data_AF-A0A1G0G6T3-F1
#
_entry.id   AF-A0A1G0G6T3-F1
#
_cell.length_a   1.000
_cell.length_b   1.000
_cell.length_c   1.000
_cell.angle_alpha   90.00
_cell.angle_beta   90.00
_cell.angle_gamma   90.00
#
_symmetry.space_group_name_H-M   'P 1'
#
loop_
_entity.id
_entity.type
_entity.pdbx_description
1 polymer ?
#
loop_
_entity_poly.entity_id
_entity_poly.type
_entity_poly.pdbx_seq_one_letter_code
_entity_poly.pdbx_strand_id
1 'polypeptide(L)'
;MNDSTDHENRSRQVADSTRRFLIGVNTGGIGLVTLFAGKLVDNAVAPGWMTGPIFTFTLGLVFVGVSLFLAKHRAIKRSIAAEKDQQLPDYKRWFWRSMTWDILSGLFFVMAVLCTLAQISRITI
;
A
#
# COMPACT_ATOMS: atom_id res chain seq x y z
N MET A 1 -29.14 4.78 20.22
CA MET A 1 -28.41 5.36 19.08
C MET A 1 -26.92 5.14 19.32
N ASN A 2 -26.36 4.02 18.86
CA ASN A 2 -24.93 3.71 19.04
C ASN A 2 -24.29 2.96 17.85
N ASP A 3 -25.09 2.40 16.94
CA ASP A 3 -24.58 1.59 15.80
C ASP A 3 -23.76 2.38 14.77
N SER A 4 -24.11 3.63 14.48
CA SER A 4 -23.43 4.42 13.43
C SER A 4 -21.97 4.73 13.78
N THR A 5 -21.70 5.00 15.07
CA THR A 5 -20.36 5.28 15.58
C THR A 5 -19.47 4.03 15.61
N ASP A 6 -20.04 2.87 15.92
CA ASP A 6 -19.33 1.59 15.94
C ASP A 6 -18.95 1.11 14.53
N HIS A 7 -19.85 1.25 13.55
CA HIS A 7 -19.55 0.93 12.16
C HIS A 7 -18.44 1.82 11.59
N GLU A 8 -18.43 3.11 11.94
CA GLU A 8 -17.39 4.03 11.48
C GLU A 8 -16.02 3.71 12.09
N ASN A 9 -15.96 3.42 13.39
CA ASN A 9 -14.71 3.00 14.05
C ASN A 9 -14.16 1.70 13.47
N ARG A 10 -15.04 0.71 13.24
CA ARG A 10 -14.66 -0.58 12.64
C ARG A 10 -14.15 -0.40 11.21
N SER A 11 -14.79 0.46 10.41
CA SER A 11 -14.33 0.75 9.03
C SER A 11 -12.94 1.38 8.98
N ARG A 12 -12.61 2.26 9.96
CA ARG A 12 -11.28 2.86 10.08
C ARG A 12 -10.22 1.83 10.46
N GLN A 13 -10.53 0.96 11.42
CA GLN A 13 -9.60 -0.11 11.82
C GLN A 13 -9.28 -1.05 10.65
N VAL A 14 -10.27 -1.42 9.84
CA VAL A 14 -10.06 -2.27 8.66
C VAL A 14 -9.21 -1.56 7.59
N ALA A 15 -9.44 -0.26 7.36
CA ALA A 15 -8.63 0.50 6.42
C ALA A 15 -7.16 0.62 6.89
N ASP A 16 -6.94 0.88 8.18
CA ASP A 16 -5.59 0.97 8.73
C ASP A 16 -4.86 -0.37 8.76
N SER A 17 -5.56 -1.47 9.07
CA SER A 17 -4.97 -2.82 9.00
C SER A 17 -4.61 -3.19 7.56
N THR A 18 -5.45 -2.83 6.59
CA THR A 18 -5.19 -3.05 5.16
C THR A 18 -3.96 -2.28 4.70
N ARG A 19 -3.83 -1.00 5.07
CA ARG A 19 -2.65 -0.19 4.72
C ARG A 19 -1.36 -0.75 5.35
N ARG A 20 -1.41 -1.16 6.62
CA ARG A 20 -0.26 -1.80 7.30
C ARG A 20 0.12 -3.10 6.60
N PHE A 21 -0.86 -3.91 6.22
CA PHE A 21 -0.64 -5.13 5.45
C PHE A 21 0.02 -4.81 4.11
N LEU A 22 -0.50 -3.84 3.34
CA LEU A 22 0.05 -3.44 2.04
C LEU A 22 1.49 -2.89 2.15
N ILE A 23 1.79 -2.12 3.19
CA ILE A 23 3.17 -1.70 3.48
C ILE A 23 4.06 -2.90 3.76
N GLY A 24 3.59 -3.81 4.61
CA GLY A 24 4.31 -5.03 4.98
C GLY A 24 4.64 -5.90 3.78
N VAL A 25 3.65 -6.20 2.92
CA VAL A 25 3.87 -7.08 1.75
C VAL A 25 4.74 -6.43 0.68
N ASN A 26 4.61 -5.12 0.41
CA ASN A 26 5.47 -4.46 -0.57
C ASN A 26 6.92 -4.35 -0.06
N THR A 27 7.11 -4.00 1.23
CA THR A 27 8.45 -3.92 1.84
C THR A 27 9.09 -5.31 1.93
N GLY A 28 8.32 -6.32 2.33
CA GLY A 28 8.75 -7.72 2.35
C GLY A 28 9.12 -8.22 0.95
N GLY A 29 8.36 -7.86 -0.08
CA GLY A 29 8.67 -8.13 -1.48
C GLY A 29 10.01 -7.56 -1.92
N ILE A 30 10.30 -6.30 -1.59
CA ILE A 30 11.61 -5.67 -1.85
C ILE A 30 12.74 -6.43 -1.15
N GLY A 31 12.52 -6.80 0.12
CA GLY A 31 13.47 -7.61 0.89
C GLY A 31 13.76 -8.96 0.24
N LEU A 32 12.72 -9.67 -0.21
CA LEU A 32 12.86 -10.95 -0.92
C LEU A 32 13.61 -10.80 -2.25
N VAL A 33 13.26 -9.80 -3.07
CA VAL A 33 13.97 -9.55 -4.34
C VAL A 33 15.45 -9.27 -4.09
N THR A 34 15.76 -8.47 -3.07
CA THR A 34 17.15 -8.15 -2.70
C THR A 34 17.90 -9.38 -2.22
N LEU A 35 17.25 -10.24 -1.43
CA LEU A 35 17.82 -11.50 -0.98
C LEU A 35 18.09 -12.46 -2.15
N PHE A 36 17.15 -12.59 -3.10
CA PHE A 36 17.35 -13.38 -4.31
C PHE A 36 18.48 -12.84 -5.18
N ALA A 37 18.56 -11.52 -5.35
CA ALA A 37 19.66 -10.89 -6.07
C ALA A 37 21.00 -11.22 -5.41
N GLY A 38 21.10 -11.12 -4.08
CA GLY A 38 22.30 -11.52 -3.34
C GLY A 38 22.70 -12.98 -3.57
N LYS A 39 21.74 -13.91 -3.58
CA LYS A 39 21.99 -15.33 -3.88
C LYS A 39 22.37 -15.61 -5.33
N LEU A 40 21.88 -14.82 -6.27
CA LEU A 40 22.15 -14.99 -7.70
C LEU A 40 23.51 -14.38 -8.11
N VAL A 41 24.03 -13.41 -7.36
CA VAL A 41 25.40 -12.90 -7.56
C VAL A 41 26.43 -14.01 -7.38
N ASP A 42 26.23 -14.93 -6.44
CA ASP A 42 27.10 -16.11 -6.24
C ASP A 42 27.14 -17.02 -7.48
N ASN A 43 26.13 -16.93 -8.35
CA ASN A 43 26.01 -17.68 -9.60
C ASN A 43 26.36 -16.84 -10.84
N ALA A 44 27.14 -15.76 -10.68
CA ALA A 44 27.57 -14.85 -11.75
C ALA A 44 26.43 -14.12 -12.49
N VAL A 45 25.23 -14.04 -11.90
CA VAL A 45 24.12 -13.26 -12.45
C VAL A 45 24.21 -11.82 -11.98
N ALA A 46 24.30 -10.89 -12.93
CA ALA A 46 24.31 -9.46 -12.62
C ALA A 46 22.96 -9.01 -12.02
N PRO A 47 22.94 -8.17 -10.96
CA PRO A 47 21.73 -7.81 -10.23
C PRO A 47 20.77 -6.87 -10.97
N GLY A 48 21.06 -6.46 -12.21
CA GLY A 48 20.28 -5.46 -12.94
C GLY A 48 18.78 -5.80 -13.11
N TRP A 49 18.44 -7.10 -13.10
CA TRP A 49 17.06 -7.59 -13.19
C TRP A 49 16.17 -7.16 -12.02
N MET A 50 16.75 -6.83 -10.86
CA MET A 50 16.02 -6.46 -9.64
C MET A 50 15.34 -5.08 -9.73
N THR A 51 15.82 -4.22 -10.64
CA THR A 51 15.39 -2.82 -10.75
C THR A 51 13.89 -2.69 -11.06
N GLY A 52 13.38 -3.46 -12.02
CA GLY A 52 11.97 -3.47 -12.40
C GLY A 52 11.03 -3.89 -11.26
N PRO A 53 11.26 -5.06 -10.63
CA PRO A 53 10.51 -5.49 -9.45
C PRO A 53 10.52 -4.49 -8.30
N ILE A 54 11.69 -3.98 -7.91
CA ILE A 54 11.82 -3.05 -6.79
C ILE A 54 11.11 -1.73 -7.09
N PHE A 55 11.23 -1.22 -8.31
CA PHE A 55 10.50 -0.03 -8.74
C PHE A 55 8.98 -0.24 -8.62
N THR A 56 8.48 -1.40 -9.03
CA THR A 56 7.04 -1.72 -8.99
C THR A 56 6.53 -1.85 -7.56
N PHE A 57 7.26 -2.52 -6.66
CA PHE A 57 6.93 -2.56 -5.23
C PHE A 57 6.97 -1.15 -4.59
N THR A 58 7.94 -0.33 -4.99
CA THR A 58 8.07 1.05 -4.50
C THR A 58 6.86 1.90 -4.93
N LEU A 59 6.39 1.78 -6.17
CA LEU A 59 5.16 2.43 -6.61
C LEU A 59 3.94 1.96 -5.79
N GLY A 60 3.88 0.66 -5.46
CA GLY A 60 2.88 0.11 -4.55
C GLY A 60 2.88 0.83 -3.18
N LEU A 61 4.06 1.09 -2.59
CA LEU A 61 4.20 1.84 -1.35
C LEU A 61 3.80 3.32 -1.49
N VAL A 62 4.13 3.96 -2.61
CA VAL A 62 3.73 5.35 -2.89
C VAL A 62 2.20 5.47 -2.87
N PHE A 63 1.47 4.54 -3.47
CA PHE A 63 0.00 4.56 -3.45
C PHE A 63 -0.58 4.37 -2.04
N VAL A 64 0.01 3.51 -1.20
CA VAL A 64 -0.39 3.42 0.21
C VAL A 64 -0.09 4.72 0.95
N GLY A 65 1.06 5.36 0.67
CA GLY A 65 1.43 6.65 1.23
C GLY A 65 0.42 7.74 0.91
N VAL A 66 -0.04 7.81 -0.36
CA VAL A 66 -1.11 8.72 -0.79
C VAL A 66 -2.42 8.43 -0.05
N SER A 67 -2.80 7.15 0.07
CA SER A 67 -3.99 6.73 0.84
C SER A 67 -3.92 7.17 2.31
N LEU A 68 -2.77 6.97 2.96
CA LEU A 68 -2.51 7.41 4.34
C LEU A 68 -2.59 8.92 4.49
N PHE A 69 -2.00 9.68 3.57
CA PHE A 69 -2.00 11.15 3.64
C PHE A 69 -3.43 11.71 3.53
N LEU A 70 -4.24 11.16 2.63
CA LEU A 70 -5.65 11.53 2.49
C LEU A 70 -6.47 11.17 3.74
N ALA A 71 -6.18 10.02 4.37
CA ALA A 71 -6.81 9.61 5.62
C ALA A 71 -6.43 10.54 6.78
N LYS A 72 -5.15 10.89 6.93
CA LYS A 72 -4.65 11.82 7.95
C LYS A 72 -5.26 13.20 7.79
N HIS A 73 -5.31 13.73 6.57
CA HIS A 73 -5.95 15.01 6.28
C HIS A 73 -7.44 15.03 6.67
N ARG A 74 -8.16 13.91 6.48
CA ARG A 74 -9.56 13.78 6.93
C ARG A 74 -9.68 13.79 8.46
N ALA A 75 -8.81 13.07 9.15
CA ALA A 75 -8.81 13.01 10.61
C ALA A 75 -8.62 14.42 11.21
N ILE A 76 -7.67 15.19 10.67
CA ILE A 76 -7.41 16.58 11.06
C ILE A 76 -8.62 17.48 10.79
N LYS A 77 -9.24 17.41 9.61
CA LYS A 77 -10.43 18.22 9.32
C LYS A 77 -11.61 17.89 10.22
N ARG A 78 -11.78 16.63 10.63
CA ARG A 78 -12.82 16.21 11.58
C ARG A 78 -12.54 16.71 13.00
N SER A 79 -11.29 16.66 13.46
CA SER A 79 -10.96 17.19 14.79
C SER A 79 -11.21 18.70 14.88
N ILE A 80 -10.84 19.45 13.84
CA ILE A 80 -11.08 20.90 13.78
C ILE A 80 -12.58 21.22 13.74
N ALA A 81 -13.39 20.43 13.02
CA ALA A 81 -14.84 20.64 12.97
C ALA A 81 -15.52 20.32 14.31
N ALA A 82 -15.07 19.27 15.00
CA ALA A 82 -15.56 18.89 16.33
C ALA A 82 -15.18 19.94 17.40
N GLU A 83 -13.97 20.50 17.32
CA GLU A 83 -13.52 21.57 18.22
C GLU A 83 -14.29 22.89 18.02
N LYS A 84 -14.92 23.08 16.84
CA LYS A 84 -15.69 24.27 16.47
C LYS A 84 -17.22 24.08 16.56
N ASP A 85 -17.70 22.95 17.12
CA ASP A 85 -19.13 22.58 17.15
C ASP A 85 -19.84 22.68 15.78
N GLN A 86 -19.10 22.43 14.70
CA GLN A 86 -19.64 22.43 13.34
C GLN A 86 -20.15 21.04 12.94
N GLN A 87 -21.14 21.00 12.04
CA GLN A 87 -21.59 19.74 11.44
C GLN A 87 -20.42 18.97 10.83
N LEU A 88 -20.27 17.71 11.21
CA LEU A 88 -19.23 16.83 10.70
C LEU A 88 -19.39 16.68 9.18
N PRO A 89 -18.36 17.04 8.38
CA PRO A 89 -18.44 16.88 6.93
C PRO A 89 -18.68 15.42 6.54
N ASP A 90 -19.60 15.19 5.61
CA ASP A 90 -19.91 13.86 5.08
C ASP A 90 -18.87 13.45 4.01
N TYR A 91 -18.13 12.38 4.29
CA TYR A 91 -16.96 11.97 3.48
C TYR A 91 -17.23 10.74 2.59
N LYS A 92 -18.50 10.41 2.32
CA LYS A 92 -18.88 9.20 1.57
C LYS A 92 -18.16 9.04 0.22
N ARG A 93 -18.03 10.12 -0.58
CA ARG A 93 -17.27 10.11 -1.87
C ARG A 93 -15.75 9.99 -1.68
N TRP A 94 -15.20 10.52 -0.58
CA TRP A 94 -13.78 10.48 -0.29
C TRP A 94 -13.32 9.12 0.25
N PHE A 95 -14.22 8.33 0.86
CA PHE A 95 -13.93 6.95 1.26
C PHE A 95 -13.57 6.09 0.06
N TRP A 96 -14.38 6.14 -1.00
CA TRP A 96 -14.13 5.45 -2.27
C TRP A 96 -12.77 5.81 -2.86
N ARG A 97 -12.40 7.10 -2.81
CA ARG A 97 -11.13 7.60 -3.33
C ARG A 97 -9.92 7.03 -2.56
N SER A 98 -10.00 6.87 -1.24
CA SER A 98 -8.95 6.21 -0.44
C SER A 98 -8.85 4.73 -0.77
N MET A 99 -10.00 4.06 -0.90
CA MET A 99 -10.06 2.64 -1.24
C MET A 99 -9.50 2.35 -2.64
N THR A 100 -9.64 3.29 -3.59
CA THR A 100 -9.04 3.15 -4.92
C THR A 100 -7.50 3.10 -4.85
N TRP A 101 -6.89 3.90 -3.98
CA TRP A 101 -5.44 3.91 -3.78
C TRP A 101 -4.93 2.62 -3.13
N ASP A 102 -5.68 2.06 -2.18
CA ASP A 102 -5.33 0.79 -1.54
C ASP A 102 -5.44 -0.38 -2.54
N ILE A 103 -6.48 -0.39 -3.39
CA ILE A 103 -6.62 -1.36 -4.50
C ILE A 103 -5.48 -1.21 -5.49
N LEU A 104 -5.13 0.02 -5.87
CA LEU A 104 -4.04 0.27 -6.81
C LEU A 104 -2.71 -0.22 -6.24
N SER A 105 -2.45 0.00 -4.95
CA SER A 105 -1.28 -0.59 -4.28
C SER A 105 -1.28 -2.13 -4.35
N GLY A 106 -2.43 -2.76 -4.10
CA GLY A 106 -2.58 -4.22 -4.23
C GLY A 106 -2.30 -4.72 -5.66
N LEU A 107 -2.78 -4.02 -6.68
CA LEU A 107 -2.48 -4.34 -8.09
C LEU A 107 -0.99 -4.22 -8.39
N PHE A 108 -0.33 -3.17 -7.90
CA PHE A 108 1.12 -3.01 -8.05
C PHE A 108 1.91 -4.10 -7.34
N PHE A 109 1.46 -4.55 -6.16
CA PHE A 109 2.03 -5.71 -5.51
C PHE A 109 1.96 -6.97 -6.39
N VAL A 110 0.78 -7.28 -6.96
CA VAL A 110 0.62 -8.44 -7.86
C VAL A 110 1.50 -8.32 -9.11
N MET A 111 1.53 -7.13 -9.72
CA MET A 111 2.38 -6.86 -10.88
C MET A 111 3.86 -7.00 -10.55
N ALA A 112 4.31 -6.55 -9.36
CA ALA A 112 5.69 -6.69 -8.92
C ALA A 112 6.07 -8.16 -8.72
N VAL A 113 5.18 -8.98 -8.15
CA VAL A 113 5.39 -10.43 -8.03
C VAL A 113 5.51 -11.08 -9.41
N LEU A 114 4.59 -10.80 -10.33
CA LEU A 114 4.63 -11.34 -11.69
C LEU A 114 5.90 -10.89 -12.44
N CYS A 115 6.30 -9.62 -12.29
CA CYS A 115 7.53 -9.10 -12.85
C CYS A 115 8.77 -9.82 -12.29
N THR A 116 8.81 -10.03 -10.97
CA THR A 116 9.88 -10.79 -10.29
C THR A 116 9.99 -12.20 -10.85
N LEU A 117 8.86 -12.92 -10.91
CA LEU A 117 8.83 -14.30 -11.43
C LEU A 117 9.25 -14.36 -12.90
N ALA A 118 8.81 -13.41 -13.72
CA ALA A 118 9.18 -13.34 -15.14
C ALA A 118 10.66 -13.00 -15.35
N GLN A 119 11.27 -12.20 -14.49
CA GLN A 119 12.70 -11.92 -14.55
C GLN A 119 13.52 -13.13 -14.10
N ILE A 120 13.13 -13.77 -12.99
CA ILE A 120 13.81 -14.97 -12.49
C ILE A 120 13.70 -16.12 -13.51
N SER A 121 12.53 -16.35 -14.12
CA SER A 121 12.37 -17.41 -15.11
C SER A 121 13.26 -17.21 -16.35
N ARG A 122 13.50 -15.97 -16.76
CA ARG A 122 14.43 -15.64 -17.87
C ARG A 122 15.89 -15.85 -17.53
N ILE A 123 16.25 -15.83 -16.25
CA ILE A 123 17.63 -16.01 -15.78
C ILE A 123 17.96 -17.50 -15.63
N THR A 124 16.98 -18.32 -15.29
CA THR A 124 17.17 -19.75 -15.02
C THR A 124 17.05 -20.64 -16.27
N ILE A 125 16.49 -20.12 -17.38
CA ILE A 125 16.43 -20.80 -18.69
C ILE A 125 17.66 -20.42 -19.51
#